data_AF-A0A9P6GJT8-F1
#
_entry.id   AF-A0A9P6GJT8-F1
#
_cell.length_a   1.000
_cell.length_b   1.000
_cell.length_c   1.000
_cell.angle_alpha   90.00
_cell.angle_beta   90.00
_cell.angle_gamma   90.00
#
_symmetry.space_group_name_H-M   'P 1'
#
loop_
_entity.id
_entity.type
_entity.pdbx_description
1 polymer ?
#
loop_
_entity_poly.entity_id
_entity_poly.type
_entity_poly.pdbx_seq_one_letter_code
_entity_poly.pdbx_strand_id
1 'polypeptide(L)'
;MRSFRPLTSALRAPASFSASRQSPSPSLCLLYTHQILSRPSRRQQSNFTNPSTSTATPDGRGSTPQSIPQTHFDLFPTAIPEGPPPTGHFTINIRALKREFLQLQARAHPDLHPPESKNKAQALSARINEAYKTLQNPLLRAQYLLSLRGIEIAEDETAKVDDPELLMEVLEARERIEEAENEEELAEMKVENGVRIAESVRVLERAFKEDDIESAKGEAVKLRYWINIKESLDNWERGKPVVLEH
;
A
#
# COMPACT_ATOMS: atom_id res chain seq x y z
N MET A 1 87.87 19.26 3.21
CA MET A 1 87.33 19.98 2.03
C MET A 1 85.99 20.58 2.42
N ARG A 2 85.89 21.92 2.30
CA ARG A 2 84.71 22.83 2.17
C ARG A 2 83.35 22.30 2.72
N SER A 3 82.81 22.82 3.83
CA SER A 3 82.07 24.09 3.99
C SER A 3 80.74 24.14 3.23
N PHE A 4 79.61 24.25 3.94
CA PHE A 4 78.67 25.40 3.94
C PHE A 4 77.29 25.01 4.53
N ARG A 5 76.95 25.60 5.69
CA ARG A 5 75.56 25.97 6.06
C ARG A 5 75.26 27.35 5.41
N PRO A 6 74.14 28.04 5.75
CA PRO A 6 72.71 27.83 5.49
C PRO A 6 72.15 29.05 4.69
N LEU A 7 70.82 29.28 4.64
CA LEU A 7 70.08 30.59 4.56
C LEU A 7 68.68 30.35 3.92
N THR A 8 67.59 30.49 4.69
CA THR A 8 66.62 31.62 4.71
C THR A 8 65.99 32.01 3.37
N SER A 9 64.66 32.02 3.27
CA SER A 9 63.87 33.26 3.10
C SER A 9 62.39 32.95 2.82
N ALA A 10 61.55 33.82 3.38
CA ALA A 10 60.11 33.93 3.27
C ALA A 10 59.59 34.28 1.86
N LEU A 11 58.24 34.26 1.74
CA LEU A 11 57.29 34.86 0.78
C LEU A 11 56.35 33.77 0.21
N ARG A 12 55.06 33.96 -0.07
CA ARG A 12 54.08 35.05 0.01
C ARG A 12 52.74 34.42 -0.43
N ALA A 13 51.63 34.81 0.18
CA ALA A 13 50.29 34.43 -0.27
C ALA A 13 49.96 34.97 -1.67
N PRO A 14 49.00 34.36 -2.36
CA PRO A 14 47.93 35.20 -2.88
C PRO A 14 46.53 34.65 -2.59
N ALA A 15 45.64 35.60 -2.32
CA ALA A 15 44.19 35.44 -2.33
C ALA A 15 43.70 35.01 -3.72
N SER A 16 42.61 34.24 -3.77
CA SER A 16 41.75 34.16 -4.94
C SER A 16 40.33 33.86 -4.51
N PHE A 17 39.45 34.75 -4.97
CA PHE A 17 38.00 34.77 -4.85
C PHE A 17 37.35 33.42 -5.14
N SER A 18 36.36 33.02 -4.32
CA SER A 18 35.32 32.10 -4.77
C SER A 18 33.95 32.77 -4.60
N ALA A 19 33.23 32.80 -5.71
CA ALA A 19 32.01 33.54 -5.93
C ALA A 19 30.84 32.95 -5.14
N SER A 20 30.18 33.79 -4.36
CA SER A 20 28.86 33.54 -3.80
C SER A 20 27.83 33.55 -4.93
N ARG A 21 27.41 32.37 -5.39
CA ARG A 21 26.24 32.22 -6.26
C ARG A 21 25.03 31.88 -5.41
N GLN A 22 24.13 32.85 -5.34
CA GLN A 22 22.76 32.74 -4.87
C GLN A 22 22.01 31.66 -5.66
N SER A 23 21.35 30.75 -4.95
CA SER A 23 20.32 29.86 -5.49
C SER A 23 18.94 30.41 -5.12
N PRO A 24 17.98 30.47 -6.06
CA PRO A 24 16.65 31.01 -5.81
C PRO A 24 15.72 29.97 -5.15
N SER A 25 14.86 30.48 -4.28
CA SER A 25 13.78 29.81 -3.58
C SER A 25 12.63 29.35 -4.51
N PRO A 26 11.87 28.30 -4.15
CA PRO A 26 10.71 27.86 -4.92
C PRO A 26 9.44 28.63 -4.55
N SER A 27 8.79 29.22 -5.55
CA SER A 27 7.47 29.86 -5.44
C SER A 27 6.36 28.81 -5.36
N LEU A 28 5.74 28.70 -4.19
CA LEU A 28 4.48 27.99 -3.95
C LEU A 28 3.30 28.86 -4.40
N CYS A 29 2.53 28.40 -5.40
CA CYS A 29 1.22 28.94 -5.72
C CYS A 29 0.17 28.39 -4.75
N LEU A 30 -0.18 29.18 -3.75
CA LEU A 30 -1.32 29.01 -2.86
C LEU A 30 -2.48 29.90 -3.34
N LEU A 31 -3.53 29.28 -3.87
CA LEU A 31 -4.89 29.81 -4.00
C LEU A 31 -5.79 28.63 -3.63
N TYR A 32 -6.81 28.66 -2.78
CA TYR A 32 -7.63 29.75 -2.27
C TYR A 32 -8.41 29.14 -1.08
N THR A 33 -8.38 29.74 0.11
CA THR A 33 -9.32 29.41 1.19
C THR A 33 -10.27 30.58 1.37
N HIS A 34 -11.58 30.36 1.33
CA HIS A 34 -12.48 30.92 2.34
C HIS A 34 -13.76 30.07 2.47
N GLN A 35 -14.06 29.80 3.73
CA GLN A 35 -15.15 29.01 4.29
C GLN A 35 -16.53 29.66 4.09
N ILE A 36 -17.58 28.85 4.02
CA ILE A 36 -18.89 29.21 4.59
C ILE A 36 -19.42 28.00 5.40
N LEU A 37 -19.72 28.27 6.66
CA LEU A 37 -20.18 27.37 7.71
C LEU A 37 -21.72 27.26 7.73
N SER A 38 -22.20 26.07 8.14
CA SER A 38 -23.46 25.79 8.88
C SER A 38 -24.80 25.69 8.12
N ARG A 39 -25.41 24.49 8.06
CA ARG A 39 -26.39 23.97 9.07
C ARG A 39 -27.03 22.64 8.59
N PRO A 40 -27.50 21.77 9.52
CA PRO A 40 -28.12 20.49 9.20
C PRO A 40 -29.66 20.60 9.16
N SER A 41 -30.32 19.88 8.25
CA SER A 41 -31.71 19.45 8.49
C SER A 41 -32.21 18.37 7.52
N ARG A 42 -32.84 17.38 8.15
CA ARG A 42 -34.10 16.73 7.72
C ARG A 42 -34.02 15.47 6.85
N ARG A 43 -33.93 14.37 7.59
CA ARG A 43 -34.62 13.09 7.38
C ARG A 43 -36.02 13.27 6.74
N GLN A 44 -36.22 12.69 5.56
CA GLN A 44 -37.53 12.21 5.12
C GLN A 44 -37.39 10.80 4.57
N GLN A 45 -38.13 9.90 5.21
CA GLN A 45 -38.48 8.58 4.70
C GLN A 45 -39.39 8.79 3.48
N SER A 46 -39.16 8.02 2.42
CA SER A 46 -40.18 7.73 1.42
C SER A 46 -40.12 6.24 1.08
N ASN A 47 -40.98 5.49 1.77
CA ASN A 47 -41.50 4.21 1.30
C ASN A 47 -42.31 4.48 0.03
N PHE A 48 -41.95 3.86 -1.09
CA PHE A 48 -42.91 3.60 -2.18
C PHE A 48 -42.59 2.27 -2.86
N THR A 49 -43.34 1.25 -2.42
CA THR A 49 -44.14 0.31 -3.23
C THR A 49 -43.62 -0.07 -4.62
N ASN A 50 -43.24 -1.35 -4.75
CA ASN A 50 -43.25 -2.10 -6.01
C ASN A 50 -44.67 -2.19 -6.59
N PRO A 51 -44.80 -2.11 -7.93
CA PRO A 51 -45.82 -2.86 -8.63
C PRO A 51 -45.20 -3.86 -9.60
N SER A 52 -45.50 -5.14 -9.37
CA SER A 52 -45.40 -6.20 -10.36
C SER A 52 -46.62 -6.11 -11.28
N THR A 53 -46.46 -6.03 -12.60
CA THR A 53 -47.39 -6.64 -13.58
C THR A 53 -46.69 -6.83 -14.93
N SER A 54 -46.93 -8.00 -15.48
CA SER A 54 -46.33 -8.72 -16.60
C SER A 54 -46.46 -8.09 -17.98
N THR A 55 -45.56 -8.45 -18.90
CA THR A 55 -45.92 -8.85 -20.28
C THR A 55 -44.75 -9.57 -20.93
N ALA A 56 -45.05 -10.72 -21.54
CA ALA A 56 -44.11 -11.57 -22.24
C ALA A 56 -44.06 -11.22 -23.73
N THR A 57 -42.88 -11.28 -24.34
CA THR A 57 -42.66 -11.69 -25.72
C THR A 57 -41.24 -12.27 -25.84
N PRO A 58 -41.06 -13.43 -26.49
CA PRO A 58 -39.76 -14.07 -26.67
C PRO A 58 -39.19 -13.64 -28.02
N ASP A 59 -38.05 -12.97 -28.04
CA ASP A 59 -37.25 -12.86 -29.26
C ASP A 59 -35.76 -12.93 -28.91
N GLY A 60 -35.12 -13.95 -29.47
CA GLY A 60 -33.70 -14.19 -29.31
C GLY A 60 -32.88 -13.09 -29.97
N ARG A 61 -31.93 -12.55 -29.21
CA ARG A 61 -30.68 -11.97 -29.73
C ARG A 61 -29.70 -11.77 -28.57
N GLY A 62 -28.57 -12.46 -28.67
CA GLY A 62 -27.34 -12.12 -27.97
C GLY A 62 -27.42 -12.17 -26.45
N SER A 63 -27.22 -13.37 -25.90
CA SER A 63 -26.53 -13.47 -24.61
C SER A 63 -25.14 -12.83 -24.78
N THR A 64 -25.04 -11.53 -24.53
CA THR A 64 -23.78 -10.89 -24.15
C THR A 64 -23.19 -11.78 -23.05
N PRO A 65 -21.96 -12.31 -23.20
CA PRO A 65 -21.31 -12.97 -22.10
C PRO A 65 -21.29 -11.96 -20.97
N GLN A 66 -21.92 -12.31 -19.85
CA GLN A 66 -21.89 -11.51 -18.63
C GLN A 66 -20.44 -11.08 -18.41
N SER A 67 -20.19 -9.78 -18.40
CA SER A 67 -18.86 -9.23 -18.20
C SER A 67 -18.35 -9.78 -16.88
N ILE A 68 -17.41 -10.72 -16.96
CA ILE A 68 -16.71 -11.30 -15.82
C ILE A 68 -16.31 -10.12 -14.94
N PRO A 69 -16.64 -10.11 -13.64
CA PRO A 69 -16.12 -9.07 -12.77
C PRO A 69 -14.60 -9.17 -12.84
N GLN A 70 -13.97 -8.23 -13.55
CA GLN A 70 -12.53 -8.16 -13.73
C GLN A 70 -11.91 -7.98 -12.34
N THR A 71 -11.42 -9.06 -11.78
CA THR A 71 -10.68 -9.06 -10.52
C THR A 71 -9.37 -8.30 -10.73
N HIS A 72 -8.71 -7.90 -9.64
CA HIS A 72 -7.38 -7.32 -9.71
C HIS A 72 -6.37 -8.28 -10.37
N PHE A 73 -6.55 -9.58 -10.21
CA PHE A 73 -5.70 -10.61 -10.80
C PHE A 73 -5.80 -10.64 -12.34
N ASP A 74 -6.99 -10.40 -12.89
CA ASP A 74 -7.23 -10.41 -14.35
C ASP A 74 -6.48 -9.29 -15.09
N LEU A 75 -6.04 -8.25 -14.37
CA LEU A 75 -5.25 -7.16 -14.93
C LEU A 75 -3.78 -7.52 -15.13
N PHE A 76 -3.29 -8.59 -14.49
CA PHE A 76 -1.87 -8.98 -14.51
C PHE A 76 -1.66 -10.43 -15.00
N PRO A 77 -2.10 -10.78 -16.23
CA PRO A 77 -2.03 -12.15 -16.72
C PRO A 77 -0.58 -12.65 -16.95
N THR A 78 0.38 -11.75 -17.13
CA THR A 78 1.80 -12.15 -17.33
C THR A 78 2.47 -12.44 -16.00
N ALA A 79 2.17 -11.65 -14.97
CA ALA A 79 2.73 -11.81 -13.64
C ALA A 79 2.02 -12.90 -12.83
N ILE A 80 0.72 -13.13 -13.07
CA ILE A 80 -0.13 -14.07 -12.33
C ILE A 80 -0.96 -14.89 -13.33
N PRO A 81 -0.33 -15.81 -14.08
CA PRO A 81 -1.00 -16.55 -15.15
C PRO A 81 -2.08 -17.51 -14.65
N GLU A 82 -1.94 -18.00 -13.42
CA GLU A 82 -2.88 -18.95 -12.80
C GLU A 82 -4.09 -18.26 -12.14
N GLY A 83 -4.06 -16.92 -12.03
CA GLY A 83 -5.11 -16.13 -11.40
C GLY A 83 -5.11 -16.22 -9.85
N PRO A 84 -6.24 -15.93 -9.19
CA PRO A 84 -6.35 -15.99 -7.74
C PRO A 84 -6.40 -17.44 -7.21
N PRO A 85 -6.09 -17.66 -5.92
CA PRO A 85 -6.39 -18.93 -5.24
C PRO A 85 -7.89 -19.29 -5.27
N PRO A 86 -8.25 -20.58 -5.22
CA PRO A 86 -7.39 -21.74 -4.93
C PRO A 86 -6.66 -22.30 -6.16
N THR A 87 -7.00 -21.85 -7.38
CA THR A 87 -6.35 -22.32 -8.61
C THR A 87 -4.91 -21.82 -8.72
N GLY A 88 -4.69 -20.53 -8.43
CA GLY A 88 -3.37 -19.93 -8.36
C GLY A 88 -2.82 -19.85 -6.93
N HIS A 89 -1.80 -19.03 -6.76
CA HIS A 89 -1.07 -18.85 -5.52
C HIS A 89 -1.43 -17.55 -4.79
N PHE A 90 -1.40 -17.57 -3.46
CA PHE A 90 -1.51 -16.33 -2.68
C PHE A 90 -0.24 -15.51 -2.86
N THR A 91 0.92 -16.15 -2.84
CA THR A 91 2.24 -15.57 -2.98
C THR A 91 2.54 -15.30 -4.44
N ILE A 92 2.75 -14.03 -4.78
CA ILE A 92 3.03 -13.61 -6.16
C ILE A 92 4.44 -13.04 -6.29
N ASN A 93 4.99 -13.12 -7.50
CA ASN A 93 6.28 -12.51 -7.81
C ASN A 93 6.14 -10.97 -7.94
N ILE A 94 6.48 -10.25 -6.88
CA ILE A 94 6.39 -8.78 -6.82
C ILE A 94 7.21 -8.08 -7.92
N ARG A 95 8.36 -8.66 -8.34
CA ARG A 95 9.17 -8.08 -9.42
C ARG A 95 8.47 -8.21 -10.76
N ALA A 96 7.85 -9.36 -11.03
CA ALA A 96 7.06 -9.58 -12.25
C ALA A 96 5.83 -8.66 -12.27
N LEU A 97 5.11 -8.56 -11.14
CA LEU A 97 3.97 -7.66 -10.97
C LEU A 97 4.35 -6.21 -11.26
N LYS A 98 5.43 -5.71 -10.66
CA LYS A 98 5.92 -4.34 -10.88
C LYS A 98 6.28 -4.09 -12.35
N ARG A 99 6.91 -5.05 -13.01
CA ARG A 99 7.27 -4.93 -14.43
C ARG A 99 6.02 -4.82 -15.32
N GLU A 100 5.03 -5.67 -15.10
CA GLU A 100 3.78 -5.63 -15.86
C GLU A 100 2.98 -4.36 -15.56
N PHE A 101 2.91 -3.95 -14.29
CA PHE A 101 2.33 -2.67 -13.87
C PHE A 101 2.88 -1.48 -14.66
N LEU A 102 4.20 -1.34 -14.75
CA LEU A 102 4.83 -0.23 -15.50
C LEU A 102 4.46 -0.28 -17.00
N GLN A 103 4.38 -1.47 -17.59
CA GLN A 103 3.98 -1.62 -18.99
C GLN A 103 2.50 -1.24 -19.22
N LEU A 104 1.61 -1.65 -18.33
CA LEU A 104 0.19 -1.32 -18.40
C LEU A 104 -0.06 0.16 -18.18
N GLN A 105 0.61 0.76 -17.19
CA GLN A 105 0.49 2.19 -16.89
C GLN A 105 0.98 3.05 -18.06
N ALA A 106 2.09 2.67 -18.70
CA ALA A 106 2.58 3.35 -19.89
C ALA A 106 1.56 3.36 -21.04
N ARG A 107 0.79 2.27 -21.23
CA ARG A 107 -0.24 2.16 -22.27
C ARG A 107 -1.54 2.91 -21.90
N ALA A 108 -1.85 2.98 -20.61
CA ALA A 108 -3.05 3.63 -20.08
C ALA A 108 -2.88 5.14 -19.85
N HIS A 109 -1.71 5.72 -20.11
CA HIS A 109 -1.43 7.13 -19.84
C HIS A 109 -2.35 8.06 -20.66
N PRO A 110 -3.13 8.97 -20.04
CA PRO A 110 -4.18 9.74 -20.71
C PRO A 110 -3.65 10.66 -21.84
N ASP A 111 -2.38 11.04 -21.80
CA ASP A 111 -1.76 11.86 -22.87
C ASP A 111 -1.58 11.11 -24.19
N LEU A 112 -1.60 9.78 -24.17
CA LEU A 112 -1.55 8.97 -25.39
C LEU A 112 -2.91 8.84 -26.08
N HIS A 113 -3.98 9.32 -25.44
CA HIS A 113 -5.35 9.11 -25.87
C HIS A 113 -6.01 10.42 -26.35
N PRO A 114 -6.79 10.40 -27.45
CA PRO A 114 -7.60 11.53 -27.88
C PRO A 114 -8.51 12.06 -26.75
N PRO A 115 -8.90 13.35 -26.77
CA PRO A 115 -9.75 13.97 -25.74
C PRO A 115 -10.98 13.15 -25.35
N GLU A 116 -11.66 12.54 -26.33
CA GLU A 116 -12.87 11.73 -26.14
C GLU A 116 -12.63 10.44 -25.33
N SER A 117 -11.40 9.91 -25.35
CA SER A 117 -10.97 8.70 -24.65
C SER A 117 -10.18 8.96 -23.37
N LYS A 118 -9.82 10.22 -23.06
CA LYS A 118 -9.00 10.57 -21.89
C LYS A 118 -9.62 10.09 -20.58
N ASN A 119 -10.93 10.25 -20.41
CA ASN A 119 -11.62 9.80 -19.19
C ASN A 119 -11.54 8.27 -19.02
N LYS A 120 -11.65 7.52 -20.12
CA LYS A 120 -11.52 6.05 -20.10
C LYS A 120 -10.09 5.63 -19.75
N ALA A 121 -9.10 6.30 -20.33
CA ALA A 121 -7.68 6.07 -20.04
C ALA A 121 -7.35 6.38 -18.57
N GLN A 122 -7.86 7.49 -18.04
CA GLN A 122 -7.69 7.85 -16.63
C GLN A 122 -8.33 6.82 -15.68
N ALA A 123 -9.57 6.38 -15.97
CA ALA A 123 -10.23 5.34 -15.18
C ALA A 123 -9.46 4.01 -15.20
N LEU A 124 -8.94 3.61 -16.37
CA LEU A 124 -8.11 2.42 -16.51
C LEU A 124 -6.80 2.55 -15.71
N SER A 125 -6.12 3.69 -15.79
CA SER A 125 -4.90 3.97 -15.02
C SER A 125 -5.14 3.91 -13.52
N ALA A 126 -6.23 4.51 -13.04
CA ALA A 126 -6.63 4.44 -11.64
C ALA A 126 -6.84 3.00 -11.18
N ARG A 127 -7.54 2.19 -11.98
CA ARG A 127 -7.79 0.78 -11.70
C ARG A 127 -6.51 -0.06 -11.66
N ILE A 128 -5.58 0.17 -12.60
CA ILE A 128 -4.27 -0.50 -12.61
C ILE A 128 -3.48 -0.16 -11.35
N ASN A 129 -3.50 1.10 -10.91
CA ASN A 129 -2.82 1.53 -9.69
C ASN A 129 -3.42 0.87 -8.44
N GLU A 130 -4.74 0.83 -8.35
CA GLU A 130 -5.46 0.18 -7.24
C GLU A 130 -5.10 -1.30 -7.18
N ALA A 131 -5.26 -2.02 -8.29
CA ALA A 131 -4.94 -3.44 -8.37
C ALA A 131 -3.47 -3.73 -8.04
N TYR A 132 -2.54 -2.91 -8.52
CA TYR A 132 -1.12 -3.04 -8.18
C TYR A 132 -0.87 -2.84 -6.69
N LYS A 133 -1.43 -1.78 -6.07
CA LYS A 133 -1.27 -1.51 -4.64
C LYS A 133 -1.82 -2.65 -3.79
N THR A 134 -3.04 -3.09 -4.09
CA THR A 134 -3.71 -4.20 -3.41
C THR A 134 -2.93 -5.49 -3.54
N LEU A 135 -2.53 -5.86 -4.75
CA LEU A 135 -1.81 -7.10 -4.97
C LEU A 135 -0.37 -7.03 -4.46
N GLN A 136 0.30 -5.88 -4.42
CA GLN A 136 1.68 -5.81 -3.93
C GLN A 136 1.78 -6.09 -2.42
N ASN A 137 0.85 -5.54 -1.61
CA ASN A 137 0.86 -5.69 -0.16
C ASN A 137 0.17 -7.02 0.24
N PRO A 138 0.82 -7.92 1.01
CA PRO A 138 0.22 -9.20 1.39
C PRO A 138 -1.04 -9.06 2.25
N LEU A 139 -1.12 -8.04 3.12
CA LEU A 139 -2.31 -7.78 3.92
C LEU A 139 -3.48 -7.34 3.05
N LEU A 140 -3.28 -6.33 2.20
CA LEU A 140 -4.31 -5.86 1.27
C LEU A 140 -4.76 -6.97 0.32
N ARG A 141 -3.82 -7.81 -0.14
CA ARG A 141 -4.12 -8.98 -0.97
C ARG A 141 -5.00 -9.98 -0.24
N ALA A 142 -4.71 -10.29 1.03
CA ALA A 142 -5.51 -11.20 1.84
C ALA A 142 -6.91 -10.64 2.08
N GLN A 143 -7.03 -9.36 2.46
CA GLN A 143 -8.30 -8.67 2.64
C GLN A 143 -9.12 -8.67 1.34
N TYR A 144 -8.48 -8.40 0.19
CA TYR A 144 -9.14 -8.44 -1.11
C TYR A 144 -9.65 -9.83 -1.47
N LEU A 145 -8.84 -10.87 -1.27
CA LEU A 145 -9.28 -12.25 -1.53
C LEU A 145 -10.44 -12.66 -0.63
N LEU A 146 -10.45 -12.23 0.63
CA LEU A 146 -11.56 -12.47 1.56
C LEU A 146 -12.81 -11.67 1.18
N SER A 147 -12.65 -10.43 0.70
CA SER A 147 -13.79 -9.61 0.26
C SER A 147 -14.46 -10.17 -1.00
N LEU A 148 -13.69 -10.82 -1.89
CA LEU A 148 -14.25 -11.60 -3.01
C LEU A 148 -15.12 -12.78 -2.53
N ARG A 149 -14.96 -13.24 -1.29
CA ARG A 149 -15.80 -14.26 -0.63
C ARG A 149 -16.89 -13.66 0.25
N GLY A 150 -17.08 -12.34 0.23
CA GLY A 150 -18.07 -11.64 1.05
C GLY A 150 -17.65 -11.45 2.52
N ILE A 151 -16.36 -11.58 2.83
CA ILE A 151 -15.83 -11.39 4.18
C ILE A 151 -15.03 -10.09 4.22
N GLU A 152 -15.53 -9.16 5.01
CA GLU A 152 -14.82 -7.92 5.32
C GLU A 152 -14.05 -8.10 6.62
N ILE A 153 -12.74 -7.89 6.57
CA ILE A 153 -11.92 -7.67 7.76
C ILE A 153 -11.96 -6.17 8.02
N ALA A 154 -12.32 -5.76 9.23
CA ALA A 154 -12.29 -4.35 9.61
C ALA A 154 -10.90 -3.76 9.32
N GLU A 155 -10.84 -2.47 9.01
CA GLU A 155 -9.56 -1.80 8.73
C GLU A 155 -8.81 -1.51 10.06
N ASP A 156 -9.55 -1.31 11.15
CA ASP A 156 -9.00 -0.86 12.44
C ASP A 156 -8.66 -2.02 13.39
N GLU A 157 -7.66 -1.81 14.25
CA GLU A 157 -7.23 -2.75 15.30
C GLU A 157 -8.31 -3.04 16.37
N THR A 158 -9.44 -2.32 16.33
CA THR A 158 -10.57 -2.50 17.24
C THR A 158 -11.38 -3.77 16.97
N ALA A 159 -11.12 -4.45 15.84
CA ALA A 159 -11.64 -5.80 15.63
C ALA A 159 -11.18 -6.67 16.80
N LYS A 160 -12.13 -7.15 17.61
CA LYS A 160 -11.83 -8.01 18.76
C LYS A 160 -10.99 -9.20 18.31
N VAL A 161 -9.73 -9.20 18.73
CA VAL A 161 -8.85 -10.35 18.60
C VAL A 161 -9.12 -11.23 19.80
N ASP A 162 -9.70 -12.40 19.54
CA ASP A 162 -9.91 -13.43 20.57
C ASP A 162 -8.67 -14.33 20.73
N ASP A 163 -7.48 -13.73 20.67
CA ASP A 163 -6.17 -14.40 20.81
C ASP A 163 -5.29 -13.64 21.83
N PRO A 164 -5.31 -14.06 23.11
CA PRO A 164 -4.52 -13.44 24.17
C PRO A 164 -3.01 -13.54 23.96
N GLU A 165 -2.52 -14.60 23.31
CA GLU A 165 -1.09 -14.79 23.07
C GLU A 165 -0.59 -13.77 22.06
N LEU A 166 -1.33 -13.58 20.96
CA LEU A 166 -1.04 -12.54 19.97
C LEU A 166 -1.04 -11.14 20.59
N LEU A 167 -2.05 -10.83 21.42
CA LEU A 167 -2.14 -9.52 22.06
C LEU A 167 -0.93 -9.24 22.98
N MET A 168 -0.47 -10.26 23.71
CA MET A 168 0.72 -10.14 24.56
C MET A 168 1.98 -9.89 23.73
N GLU A 169 2.19 -10.63 22.64
CA GLU A 169 3.34 -10.40 21.73
C GLU A 169 3.33 -8.99 21.12
N VAL A 170 2.15 -8.50 20.74
CA VAL A 170 2.00 -7.15 20.15
C VAL A 170 2.31 -6.07 21.18
N LEU A 171 1.82 -6.23 22.42
CA LEU A 171 2.12 -5.29 23.51
C LEU A 171 3.61 -5.26 23.84
N GLU A 172 4.25 -6.43 23.95
CA GLU A 172 5.69 -6.54 24.18
C GLU A 172 6.51 -5.92 23.05
N ALA A 173 6.11 -6.13 21.79
CA ALA A 173 6.76 -5.50 20.65
C ALA A 173 6.63 -3.97 20.71
N ARG A 174 5.47 -3.44 21.12
CA ARG A 174 5.26 -1.99 21.27
C ARG A 174 6.11 -1.39 22.37
N GLU A 175 6.15 -2.02 23.55
CA GLU A 175 6.98 -1.58 24.67
C GLU A 175 8.46 -1.51 24.26
N ARG A 176 8.98 -2.56 23.61
CA ARG A 176 10.35 -2.56 23.10
C ARG A 176 10.63 -1.44 22.08
N ILE A 177 9.66 -1.07 21.25
CA ILE A 177 9.81 0.05 20.29
C ILE A 177 9.83 1.40 21.01
N GLU A 178 9.00 1.56 22.05
CA GLU A 178 8.92 2.78 22.86
C GLU A 178 10.18 2.99 23.73
N GLU A 179 10.74 1.90 24.26
CA GLU A 179 11.94 1.92 25.12
C GLU A 179 13.25 2.05 24.35
N ALA A 180 13.25 1.80 23.04
CA ALA A 180 14.45 1.86 22.23
C ALA A 180 15.09 3.26 22.28
N GLU A 181 16.40 3.31 22.49
CA GLU A 181 17.15 4.56 22.52
C GLU A 181 17.82 4.87 21.17
N ASN A 182 18.06 3.85 20.34
CA ASN A 182 18.73 3.96 19.05
C ASN A 182 18.20 2.95 18.03
N GLU A 183 18.51 3.16 16.74
CA GLU A 183 18.01 2.29 15.66
C GLU A 183 18.67 0.90 15.67
N GLU A 184 19.86 0.76 16.25
CA GLU A 184 20.60 -0.51 16.31
C GLU A 184 19.88 -1.52 17.22
N GLU A 185 19.25 -1.06 18.31
CA GLU A 185 18.38 -1.87 19.18
C GLU A 185 17.13 -2.39 18.44
N LEU A 186 16.65 -1.66 17.43
CA LEU A 186 15.49 -2.06 16.63
C LEU A 186 15.84 -3.03 15.50
N ALA A 187 17.12 -3.20 15.17
CA ALA A 187 17.54 -4.01 14.03
C ALA A 187 17.14 -5.49 14.21
N GLU A 188 17.27 -6.03 15.42
CA GLU A 188 16.84 -7.39 15.75
C GLU A 188 15.32 -7.53 15.63
N MET A 189 14.55 -6.59 16.18
CA MET A 189 13.09 -6.56 16.05
C MET A 189 12.61 -6.49 14.60
N LYS A 190 13.29 -5.70 13.74
CA LYS A 190 12.98 -5.65 12.29
C LYS A 190 13.13 -7.03 11.65
N VAL A 191 14.15 -7.81 12.05
CA VAL A 191 14.36 -9.18 11.57
C VAL A 191 13.30 -10.14 12.13
N GLU A 192 13.06 -10.13 13.44
CA GLU A 192 12.05 -10.96 14.10
C GLU A 192 10.65 -10.76 13.49
N ASN A 193 10.23 -9.50 13.37
CA ASN A 193 8.94 -9.17 12.79
C ASN A 193 8.87 -9.53 11.30
N GLY A 194 9.99 -9.43 10.57
CA GLY A 194 10.10 -9.92 9.20
C GLY A 194 9.87 -11.43 9.09
N VAL A 195 10.34 -12.22 10.06
CA VAL A 195 10.06 -13.66 10.15
C VAL A 195 8.57 -13.92 10.43
N ARG A 196 7.97 -13.21 11.40
CA ARG A 196 6.54 -13.32 11.71
C ARG A 196 5.66 -13.04 10.48
N ILE A 197 5.95 -11.96 9.74
CA ILE A 197 5.26 -11.64 8.48
C ILE A 197 5.40 -12.76 7.46
N ALA A 198 6.62 -13.29 7.29
CA ALA A 198 6.86 -14.37 6.33
C ALA A 198 6.14 -15.66 6.70
N GLU A 199 6.02 -15.97 7.99
CA GLU A 199 5.24 -17.10 8.50
C GLU A 199 3.74 -16.90 8.26
N SER A 200 3.19 -15.73 8.58
CA SER A 200 1.80 -15.40 8.27
C SER A 200 1.47 -15.55 6.78
N VAL A 201 2.36 -15.08 5.90
CA VAL A 201 2.22 -15.25 4.45
C VAL A 201 2.19 -16.73 4.04
N ARG A 202 3.01 -17.59 4.66
CA ARG A 202 3.00 -19.03 4.40
C ARG A 202 1.72 -19.70 4.88
N VAL A 203 1.18 -19.28 6.03
CA VAL A 203 -0.09 -19.79 6.54
C VAL A 203 -1.24 -19.38 5.61
N LEU A 204 -1.27 -18.11 5.16
CA LEU A 204 -2.25 -17.62 4.18
C LEU A 204 -2.16 -18.37 2.85
N GLU A 205 -0.95 -18.66 2.36
CA GLU A 205 -0.76 -19.48 1.16
C GLU A 205 -1.45 -20.84 1.28
N ARG A 206 -1.25 -21.54 2.40
CA ARG A 206 -1.88 -22.84 2.65
C ARG A 206 -3.40 -22.68 2.79
N ALA A 207 -3.86 -21.72 3.60
CA ALA A 207 -5.27 -21.51 3.87
C ALA A 207 -6.06 -21.22 2.58
N PHE A 208 -5.57 -20.32 1.72
CA PHE A 208 -6.22 -20.02 0.44
C PHE A 208 -6.14 -21.17 -0.57
N LYS A 209 -5.07 -21.98 -0.53
CA LYS A 209 -4.94 -23.16 -1.38
C LYS A 209 -5.90 -24.28 -0.99
N GLU A 210 -6.15 -24.45 0.31
CA GLU A 210 -7.06 -25.44 0.88
C GLU A 210 -8.51 -24.93 0.97
N ASP A 211 -8.75 -23.69 0.54
CA ASP A 211 -10.03 -22.98 0.67
C ASP A 211 -10.53 -22.85 2.13
N ASP A 212 -9.60 -22.86 3.08
CA ASP A 212 -9.87 -22.65 4.51
C ASP A 212 -9.97 -21.15 4.83
N ILE A 213 -11.18 -20.65 4.71
CA ILE A 213 -11.49 -19.23 4.87
C ILE A 213 -11.43 -18.76 6.33
N GLU A 214 -11.71 -19.64 7.29
CA GLU A 214 -11.65 -19.31 8.72
C GLU A 214 -10.21 -19.09 9.15
N SER A 215 -9.31 -20.00 8.78
CA SER A 215 -7.87 -19.84 8.99
C SER A 215 -7.33 -18.62 8.25
N ALA A 216 -7.75 -18.38 7.00
CA ALA A 216 -7.31 -17.20 6.24
C ALA A 216 -7.73 -15.88 6.92
N LYS A 217 -8.96 -15.82 7.47
CA LYS A 217 -9.45 -14.65 8.20
C LYS A 217 -8.64 -14.41 9.48
N GLY A 218 -8.44 -15.43 10.30
CA GLY A 218 -7.65 -15.33 11.53
C GLY A 218 -6.22 -14.87 11.25
N GLU A 219 -5.58 -15.47 10.25
CA GLU A 219 -4.20 -15.14 9.89
C GLU A 219 -4.08 -13.73 9.28
N ALA A 220 -5.07 -13.26 8.51
CA ALA A 220 -5.06 -11.90 7.99
C ALA A 220 -5.18 -10.84 9.10
N VAL A 221 -5.92 -11.13 10.17
CA VAL A 221 -5.97 -10.27 11.37
C VAL A 221 -4.59 -10.25 12.06
N LYS A 222 -3.96 -11.41 12.24
CA LYS A 222 -2.61 -11.53 12.82
C LYS A 222 -1.56 -10.77 11.99
N LEU A 223 -1.58 -10.96 10.66
CA LEU A 223 -0.68 -10.27 9.74
C LEU A 223 -0.79 -8.75 9.84
N ARG A 224 -1.99 -8.21 10.07
CA ARG A 224 -2.17 -6.75 10.25
C ARG A 224 -1.34 -6.21 11.41
N TYR A 225 -1.34 -6.87 12.57
CA TYR A 225 -0.53 -6.43 13.70
C TYR A 225 0.97 -6.42 13.37
N TRP A 226 1.45 -7.44 12.66
CA TRP A 226 2.85 -7.49 12.23
C TRP A 226 3.20 -6.42 11.22
N ILE A 227 2.29 -6.08 10.29
CA ILE A 227 2.47 -4.96 9.36
C ILE A 227 2.50 -3.63 10.12
N ASN A 228 1.60 -3.41 11.07
CA ASN A 228 1.58 -2.20 11.88
C ASN A 228 2.87 -2.05 12.69
N ILE A 229 3.34 -3.12 13.34
CA ILE A 229 4.63 -3.14 14.04
C ILE A 229 5.78 -2.82 13.08
N LYS A 230 5.75 -3.35 11.86
CA LYS A 230 6.76 -3.05 10.84
C LYS A 230 6.77 -1.57 10.49
N GLU A 231 5.60 -0.96 10.33
CA GLU A 231 5.45 0.47 10.06
C GLU A 231 5.95 1.31 11.25
N SER A 232 5.66 0.91 12.49
CA SER A 232 6.22 1.53 13.70
C SER A 232 7.75 1.49 13.71
N LEU A 233 8.34 0.33 13.38
CA LEU A 233 9.79 0.14 13.33
C LEU A 233 10.46 0.93 12.19
N ASP A 234 9.81 1.02 11.03
CA ASP A 234 10.32 1.76 9.87
C ASP A 234 10.24 3.28 10.09
N ASN A 235 9.19 3.75 10.78
CA ASN A 235 8.93 5.17 11.04
C ASN A 235 9.49 5.66 12.39
N TRP A 236 10.19 4.80 13.13
CA TRP A 236 10.74 5.15 14.44
C TRP A 236 11.78 6.27 14.30
N GLU A 237 11.70 7.26 15.18
CA GLU A 237 12.66 8.36 15.29
C GLU A 237 12.99 8.64 16.77
N ARG A 238 14.28 8.81 17.08
CA ARG A 238 14.75 9.11 18.44
C ARG A 238 14.02 10.32 19.03
N GLY A 239 13.35 10.13 20.16
CA GLY A 239 12.72 11.20 20.94
C GLY A 239 11.41 11.74 20.37
N LYS A 240 10.87 11.16 19.29
CA LYS A 240 9.48 11.40 18.88
C LYS A 240 8.59 10.33 19.53
N PRO A 241 7.42 10.72 20.08
CA PRO A 241 6.44 9.73 20.50
C PRO A 241 6.00 8.92 19.27
N VAL A 242 5.90 7.60 19.43
CA VAL A 242 5.41 6.70 18.41
C VAL A 242 3.91 6.98 18.24
N VAL A 243 3.55 7.89 17.32
CA VAL A 243 2.15 8.17 16.97
C VAL A 243 1.75 7.12 15.94
N LEU A 244 0.96 6.15 16.39
CA LEU A 244 0.37 5.13 15.50
C LEU A 244 -1.00 5.63 15.05
N GLU A 245 -1.21 5.67 13.73
CA GLU A 245 -2.55 5.84 13.19
C GLU A 245 -3.36 4.57 13.54
N HIS A 246 -4.45 4.75 14.31
CA HIS A 246 -5.35 3.69 14.78
C HIS A 246 -6.48 3.43 13.80
#